data_AF-A0A564RVK6-F1
#
_entry.id   AF-A0A564RVK6-F1
#
_cell.length_a   1.000
_cell.length_b   1.000
_cell.length_c   1.000
_cell.angle_alpha   90.00
_cell.angle_beta   90.00
_cell.angle_gamma   90.00
#
_symmetry.space_group_name_H-M   'P 1'
#
loop_
_entity.id
_entity.type
_entity.pdbx_description
1 polymer ?
#
loop_
_entity_poly.entity_id
_entity_poly.type
_entity_poly.pdbx_seq_one_letter_code
_entity_poly.pdbx_strand_id
1 'polypeptide(L)'
;MNLGFDSTGIAFDVILWKDILRVLKPGGHVAAFAASRTYHRLACAIEDAGFEIRDQIDWVYASGMPHGSDARLLVDRELGAERTHVAGKGHAGAGYSDTNGFGGSSTANGGKTKSEWDALATEQGEQWSGWYSQLKPAHEPICLARKPLDGTLDHNLLGHGTGALHIDACRIPFRNTADEKESKNKNRHADFNSGPRDNHIYGADKADRTDYTAEARFTPNMLFDQSTAKELDRQSGVTVSRKGKPRASTKPGDGWSMTHTGAEYDDAGGASRFYPVFRYCPKAGPGERLTVDGILHPTVKPLELMRWLVRLVTPPDGLVLEPFAGSGATLEACRIEDVRCVAAEMDSDYVRLIARRMARPTNPVLF
;
A
#
# COMPACT_ATOMS: atom_id res chain seq x y z
N MET A 1 -19.65 18.14 14.29
CA MET A 1 -18.82 17.70 13.14
C MET A 1 -19.41 16.40 12.62
N ASN A 2 -19.86 16.40 11.37
CA ASN A 2 -20.43 15.23 10.69
C ASN A 2 -19.47 14.03 10.76
N LEU A 3 -19.78 13.03 11.57
CA LEU A 3 -19.08 11.74 11.61
C LEU A 3 -19.83 10.66 10.81
N GLY A 4 -20.57 11.06 9.77
CA GLY A 4 -21.34 10.18 8.88
C GLY A 4 -20.65 9.86 7.56
N PHE A 5 -19.31 9.91 7.49
CA PHE A 5 -18.57 9.78 6.23
C PHE A 5 -18.76 8.41 5.53
N ASP A 6 -19.25 7.39 6.22
CA ASP A 6 -19.99 6.27 5.62
C ASP A 6 -20.79 5.54 6.70
N SER A 7 -21.95 6.09 7.10
CA SER A 7 -22.93 5.36 7.92
C SER A 7 -23.87 4.50 7.08
N THR A 8 -23.73 4.53 5.75
CA THR A 8 -24.62 3.86 4.82
C THR A 8 -24.30 2.38 4.70
N GLY A 9 -23.02 2.00 4.91
CA GLY A 9 -22.57 0.63 4.68
C GLY A 9 -22.53 0.27 3.20
N ILE A 10 -22.54 1.27 2.31
CA ILE A 10 -22.59 1.10 0.85
C ILE A 10 -21.43 0.26 0.32
N ALA A 11 -20.25 0.34 0.96
CA ALA A 11 -19.10 -0.49 0.62
C ALA A 11 -19.36 -1.99 0.83
N PHE A 12 -20.33 -2.37 1.67
CA PHE A 12 -20.72 -3.76 1.96
C PHE A 12 -21.98 -4.19 1.22
N ASP A 13 -22.54 -3.33 0.35
CA ASP A 13 -23.75 -3.63 -0.41
C ASP A 13 -23.41 -4.44 -1.68
N VAL A 14 -23.90 -5.67 -1.73
CA VAL A 14 -23.74 -6.57 -2.88
C VAL A 14 -24.37 -5.99 -4.16
N ILE A 15 -25.43 -5.19 -4.05
CA ILE A 15 -26.09 -4.59 -5.21
C ILE A 15 -25.19 -3.55 -5.88
N LEU A 16 -24.51 -2.71 -5.10
CA LEU A 16 -23.49 -1.79 -5.63
C LEU A 16 -22.44 -2.56 -6.44
N TRP A 17 -21.88 -3.62 -5.84
CA TRP A 17 -20.84 -4.41 -6.49
C TRP A 17 -21.36 -5.13 -7.74
N LYS A 18 -22.61 -5.58 -7.78
CA LYS A 18 -23.26 -6.11 -8.99
C LYS A 18 -23.38 -5.06 -10.08
N ASP A 19 -23.69 -3.81 -9.74
CA ASP A 19 -23.73 -2.72 -10.71
C ASP A 19 -22.34 -2.38 -11.27
N ILE A 20 -21.30 -2.40 -10.42
CA ILE A 20 -19.91 -2.25 -10.87
C ILE A 20 -19.53 -3.43 -11.79
N LEU A 21 -19.84 -4.66 -11.40
CA LEU A 21 -19.57 -5.87 -12.20
C LEU A 21 -20.26 -5.81 -13.56
N ARG A 22 -21.49 -5.29 -13.61
CA ARG A 22 -22.28 -5.15 -14.83
C ARG A 22 -21.60 -4.26 -15.87
N VAL A 23 -20.97 -3.16 -15.45
CA VAL A 23 -20.35 -2.19 -16.37
C VAL A 23 -18.87 -2.49 -16.66
N LEU A 24 -18.21 -3.30 -15.82
CA LEU A 24 -16.82 -3.68 -16.04
C LEU A 24 -16.69 -4.66 -17.22
N LYS A 25 -15.63 -4.53 -18.02
CA LYS A 25 -15.30 -5.52 -19.05
C LYS A 25 -14.96 -6.88 -18.42
N PRO A 26 -15.25 -8.03 -19.07
CA PRO A 26 -14.72 -9.33 -18.64
C PRO A 26 -13.22 -9.28 -18.37
N GLY A 27 -12.75 -9.86 -17.27
CA GLY A 27 -11.34 -9.74 -16.84
C GLY A 27 -10.89 -8.36 -16.35
N GLY A 28 -11.78 -7.36 -16.27
CA GLY A 28 -11.47 -6.07 -15.66
C GLY A 28 -11.22 -6.20 -14.15
N HIS A 29 -10.32 -5.39 -13.62
CA HIS A 29 -9.89 -5.45 -12.24
C HIS A 29 -10.58 -4.40 -11.35
N VAL A 30 -10.62 -4.69 -10.06
CA VAL A 30 -11.05 -3.80 -8.98
C VAL A 30 -9.92 -3.72 -7.96
N ALA A 31 -9.59 -2.51 -7.53
CA ALA A 31 -8.73 -2.26 -6.38
C ALA A 31 -9.51 -1.43 -5.35
N ALA A 32 -10.00 -2.07 -4.30
CA ALA A 32 -10.90 -1.46 -3.32
C ALA A 32 -10.24 -1.35 -1.94
N PHE A 33 -10.03 -0.12 -1.45
CA PHE A 33 -9.46 0.14 -0.13
C PHE A 33 -10.46 -0.21 0.98
N ALA A 34 -9.97 -0.82 2.06
CA ALA A 34 -10.78 -1.12 3.24
C ALA A 34 -10.09 -0.68 4.52
N ALA A 35 -10.88 -0.37 5.54
CA ALA A 35 -10.35 -0.40 6.90
C ALA A 35 -9.98 -1.84 7.27
N SER A 36 -8.83 -2.04 7.91
CA SER A 36 -8.33 -3.37 8.31
C SER A 36 -9.36 -4.19 9.10
N ARG A 37 -10.15 -3.53 9.95
CA ARG A 37 -11.20 -4.17 10.77
C ARG A 37 -12.39 -4.72 9.96
N THR A 38 -12.69 -4.14 8.81
CA THR A 38 -13.90 -4.45 8.03
C THR A 38 -13.57 -4.98 6.64
N TYR A 39 -12.30 -5.23 6.33
CA TYR A 39 -11.85 -5.79 5.06
C TYR A 39 -12.62 -7.06 4.66
N HIS A 40 -12.79 -7.99 5.61
CA HIS A 40 -13.51 -9.24 5.36
C HIS A 40 -14.93 -9.02 4.81
N ARG A 41 -15.66 -8.00 5.30
CA ARG A 41 -17.01 -7.71 4.80
C ARG A 41 -17.01 -7.13 3.39
N LEU A 42 -16.03 -6.27 3.09
CA LEU A 42 -15.82 -5.72 1.75
C LEU A 42 -15.49 -6.85 0.76
N ALA A 43 -14.55 -7.71 1.12
CA ALA A 43 -14.13 -8.84 0.28
C ALA A 43 -15.30 -9.80 0.02
N CYS A 44 -16.07 -10.17 1.06
CA CYS A 44 -17.27 -11.00 0.88
C CYS A 44 -18.31 -10.32 -0.02
N ALA A 45 -18.59 -9.02 0.14
CA ALA A 45 -19.56 -8.33 -0.70
C ALA A 45 -19.14 -8.28 -2.18
N ILE A 46 -17.83 -8.12 -2.44
CA ILE A 46 -17.25 -8.18 -3.79
C ILE A 46 -17.36 -9.60 -4.36
N GLU A 47 -17.01 -10.63 -3.60
CA GLU A 47 -17.11 -12.03 -4.01
C GLU A 47 -18.57 -12.45 -4.28
N ASP A 48 -19.49 -12.13 -3.37
CA ASP A 48 -20.93 -12.41 -3.46
C ASP A 48 -21.60 -11.71 -4.65
N ALA A 49 -21.02 -10.60 -5.13
CA ALA A 49 -21.47 -9.94 -6.34
C ALA A 49 -21.05 -10.67 -7.63
N GLY A 50 -20.08 -11.58 -7.55
CA GLY A 50 -19.60 -12.43 -8.65
C GLY A 50 -18.19 -12.14 -9.13
N PHE A 51 -17.39 -11.35 -8.39
CA PHE A 51 -15.97 -11.15 -8.70
C PHE A 51 -15.11 -12.32 -8.20
N GLU A 52 -13.98 -12.55 -8.85
CA GLU A 52 -12.89 -13.39 -8.35
C GLU A 52 -11.97 -12.57 -7.46
N ILE A 53 -11.81 -12.94 -6.19
CA ILE A 53 -10.75 -12.36 -5.34
C ILE A 53 -9.40 -12.87 -5.85
N ARG A 54 -8.49 -11.94 -6.18
CA ARG A 54 -7.19 -12.24 -6.76
C ARG A 54 -6.07 -12.17 -5.73
N ASP A 55 -6.10 -11.14 -4.90
CA ASP A 55 -5.07 -10.88 -3.88
C ASP A 55 -5.58 -9.87 -2.84
N GLN A 56 -4.82 -9.71 -1.77
CA GLN A 56 -4.91 -8.58 -0.85
C GLN A 56 -3.60 -7.80 -0.95
N ILE A 57 -3.67 -6.53 -1.35
CA ILE A 57 -2.51 -5.65 -1.33
C ILE A 57 -2.50 -4.89 0.00
N ASP A 58 -1.43 -5.03 0.78
CA ASP A 58 -1.31 -4.35 2.07
C ASP A 58 -0.41 -3.11 1.95
N TRP A 59 -1.00 -1.94 2.18
CA TRP A 59 -0.24 -0.71 2.32
C TRP A 59 0.11 -0.46 3.78
N VAL A 60 1.38 -0.69 4.14
CA VAL A 60 1.88 -0.66 5.52
C VAL A 60 2.63 0.63 5.82
N TYR A 61 2.26 1.28 6.93
CA TYR A 61 2.76 2.60 7.30
C TYR A 61 2.97 2.74 8.81
N ALA A 62 4.03 3.46 9.21
CA ALA A 62 4.40 3.59 10.63
C ALA A 62 3.75 4.81 11.30
N SER A 63 3.40 5.84 10.52
CA SER A 63 2.87 7.09 11.04
C SER A 63 1.33 7.14 11.01
N GLY A 64 0.71 7.96 11.88
CA GLY A 64 -0.74 8.05 12.03
C GLY A 64 -1.14 8.26 13.49
N MET A 65 -2.23 9.00 13.73
CA MET A 65 -2.76 9.24 15.07
C MET A 65 -3.52 8.01 15.56
N PRO A 66 -3.42 7.64 16.85
CA PRO A 66 -4.32 6.63 17.42
C PRO A 66 -5.76 7.07 17.18
N HIS A 67 -6.55 6.21 16.53
CA HIS A 67 -7.98 6.46 16.27
C HIS A 67 -8.87 5.95 17.40
N GLY A 68 -8.30 5.31 18.43
CA GLY A 68 -9.03 4.87 19.61
C GLY A 68 -9.34 6.01 20.54
N SER A 69 -10.56 5.99 21.08
CA SER A 69 -10.95 6.89 22.15
C SER A 69 -10.28 6.42 23.43
N ASP A 70 -9.69 7.36 24.16
CA ASP A 70 -9.15 7.13 25.48
C ASP A 70 -10.30 6.81 26.45
N ALA A 71 -10.28 5.60 27.05
CA ALA A 71 -11.36 5.12 27.89
C ALA A 71 -11.54 5.96 29.15
N ARG A 72 -10.45 6.49 29.72
CA ARG A 72 -10.52 7.43 30.84
C ARG A 72 -11.33 8.67 30.45
N LEU A 73 -10.99 9.29 29.32
CA LEU A 73 -11.70 10.50 28.86
C LEU A 73 -13.18 10.22 28.54
N LEU A 74 -13.51 9.01 28.08
CA LEU A 74 -14.90 8.60 27.87
C LEU A 74 -15.67 8.49 29.20
N VAL A 75 -15.08 7.83 30.20
CA VAL A 75 -15.68 7.67 31.54
C VAL A 75 -15.82 9.00 32.25
N ASP A 76 -14.77 9.83 32.25
CA ASP A 76 -14.83 11.15 32.86
C ASP A 76 -15.92 12.04 32.22
N ARG A 77 -16.07 11.96 30.89
CA ARG A 77 -17.13 12.67 30.18
C ARG A 77 -18.52 12.17 30.57
N GLU A 78 -18.71 10.86 30.69
CA GLU A 78 -19.98 10.26 31.12
C GLU A 78 -20.36 10.69 32.55
N LEU A 79 -19.36 10.81 33.42
CA LEU A 79 -19.53 11.28 34.80
C LEU A 79 -19.70 12.81 34.90
N GLY A 80 -19.72 13.53 33.78
CA GLY A 80 -19.91 14.97 33.74
C GLY A 80 -18.74 15.75 34.35
N ALA A 81 -17.53 15.18 34.36
CA ALA A 81 -16.36 15.88 34.87
C ALA A 81 -16.11 17.16 34.05
N GLU A 82 -15.89 18.27 34.74
CA GLU A 82 -15.54 19.53 34.10
C GLU A 82 -14.06 19.55 33.72
N ARG A 83 -13.78 20.07 32.52
CA ARG A 83 -12.42 20.23 32.02
C ARG A 83 -11.67 21.23 32.87
N THR A 84 -10.71 20.76 33.67
CA THR A 84 -9.75 21.65 34.32
C THR A 84 -8.62 21.94 33.35
N HIS A 85 -8.44 23.22 33.00
CA HIS A 85 -7.35 23.64 32.13
C HIS A 85 -6.03 23.48 32.88
N VAL A 86 -5.18 22.54 32.42
CA VAL A 86 -3.85 22.34 32.98
C VAL A 86 -2.82 22.91 32.00
N ALA A 87 -2.24 24.05 32.38
CA ALA A 87 -1.11 24.63 31.67
C ALA A 87 0.20 23.97 32.13
N GLY A 88 0.66 22.94 31.39
CA GLY A 88 1.92 22.26 31.64
C GLY A 88 3.06 22.71 30.73
N LYS A 89 4.31 22.64 31.20
CA LYS A 89 5.47 22.61 30.30
C LYS A 89 5.53 21.20 29.71
N GLY A 90 5.22 21.05 28.42
CA GLY A 90 5.36 19.79 27.72
C GLY A 90 6.79 19.26 27.89
N HIS A 91 6.93 18.06 28.47
CA HIS A 91 8.18 17.33 28.37
C HIS A 91 8.29 16.91 26.91
N ALA A 92 9.43 17.20 26.28
CA ALA A 92 9.74 16.66 24.97
C ALA A 92 9.55 15.14 25.06
N GLY A 93 8.53 14.61 24.37
CA GLY A 93 8.44 13.17 24.15
C GLY A 93 9.78 12.71 23.59
N ALA A 94 10.30 11.59 24.10
CA ALA A 94 11.64 11.10 23.81
C ALA A 94 11.97 11.24 22.32
N GLY A 95 12.69 12.30 21.99
CA GLY A 95 13.14 12.59 20.64
C GLY A 95 14.30 11.67 20.32
N TYR A 96 14.19 10.93 19.23
CA TYR A 96 15.37 10.47 18.52
C TYR A 96 16.07 11.73 18.00
N SER A 97 17.19 12.11 18.61
CA SER A 97 17.99 13.26 18.16
C SER A 97 18.89 12.82 17.00
N ASP A 98 18.60 13.30 15.80
CA ASP A 98 19.46 13.20 14.60
C ASP A 98 20.66 14.16 14.69
N THR A 99 21.45 14.10 15.75
CA THR A 99 22.80 14.69 15.72
C THR A 99 23.71 13.73 14.95
N ASN A 100 23.49 13.66 13.63
CA ASN A 100 24.48 13.50 12.56
C ASN A 100 23.78 13.09 11.24
N GLY A 101 23.27 14.07 10.50
CA GLY A 101 23.22 14.02 9.04
C GLY A 101 21.95 13.43 8.39
N PHE A 102 21.25 14.33 7.69
CA PHE A 102 20.35 14.09 6.55
C PHE A 102 18.94 13.50 6.80
N GLY A 103 17.99 14.43 7.01
CA GLY A 103 16.73 14.42 6.27
C GLY A 103 15.55 13.62 6.85
N GLY A 104 15.31 13.66 8.16
CA GLY A 104 14.09 13.13 8.77
C GLY A 104 12.95 14.15 8.80
N SER A 105 11.88 13.93 8.03
CA SER A 105 10.59 14.63 8.24
C SER A 105 9.91 14.07 9.49
N SER A 106 10.34 14.57 10.65
CA SER A 106 9.56 14.45 11.88
C SER A 106 8.30 15.30 11.72
N THR A 107 7.13 14.79 12.15
CA THR A 107 6.06 15.67 12.63
C THR A 107 6.50 16.24 13.98
N ALA A 108 7.64 16.91 14.01
CA ALA A 108 8.03 17.74 15.13
C ALA A 108 7.30 19.07 14.93
N ASN A 109 6.20 19.25 15.65
CA ASN A 109 5.97 20.55 16.26
C ASN A 109 7.14 20.78 17.24
N GLY A 110 8.32 21.09 16.71
CA GLY A 110 9.54 21.44 17.45
C GLY A 110 9.45 22.84 18.05
N GLY A 111 8.25 23.27 18.45
CA GLY A 111 8.05 24.46 19.24
C GLY A 111 8.11 24.10 20.71
N LYS A 112 8.83 24.90 21.51
CA LYS A 112 8.57 24.99 22.95
C LYS A 112 7.20 25.66 23.17
N THR A 113 6.13 25.07 22.66
CA THR A 113 4.78 25.57 22.89
C THR A 113 4.30 25.08 24.24
N LYS A 114 3.75 26.00 25.05
CA LYS A 114 2.91 25.62 26.18
C LYS A 114 1.88 24.64 25.67
N SER A 115 1.89 23.45 26.21
CA SER A 115 0.92 22.44 25.88
C SER A 115 -0.16 22.54 26.94
N GLU A 116 -1.23 23.23 26.55
CA GLU A 116 -2.44 23.34 27.33
C GLU A 116 -3.30 22.12 27.05
N TRP A 117 -3.67 21.41 28.09
CA TRP A 117 -4.58 20.27 27.97
C TRP A 117 -5.61 20.30 29.10
N ASP A 118 -6.83 19.97 28.74
CA ASP A 118 -7.90 19.76 29.70
C ASP A 118 -7.66 18.44 30.42
N ALA A 119 -7.39 18.49 31.73
CA ALA A 119 -7.41 17.29 32.55
C ALA A 119 -8.86 17.07 33.00
N LEU A 120 -9.41 15.96 32.54
CA LEU A 120 -10.52 15.30 33.21
C LEU A 120 -9.89 14.25 34.14
N ALA A 121 -10.24 14.28 35.42
CA ALA A 121 -9.67 13.36 36.39
C ALA A 121 -10.72 13.01 37.44
N THR A 122 -11.55 12.00 37.14
CA THR A 122 -12.33 11.30 38.17
C THR A 122 -11.53 10.11 38.67
N GLU A 123 -11.77 9.69 39.92
CA GLU A 123 -11.17 8.47 40.48
C GLU A 123 -11.54 7.24 39.64
N GLN A 124 -12.79 7.20 39.15
CA GLN A 124 -13.28 6.14 38.26
C GLN A 124 -12.61 6.17 36.89
N GLY A 125 -12.39 7.35 36.30
CA GLY A 125 -11.68 7.50 35.04
C GLY A 125 -10.21 7.07 35.14
N GLU A 126 -9.55 7.35 36.27
CA GLU A 126 -8.15 6.96 36.50
C GLU A 126 -7.96 5.45 36.48
N GLN A 127 -8.98 4.65 36.86
CA GLN A 127 -8.94 3.19 36.73
C GLN A 127 -8.74 2.72 35.27
N TRP A 128 -9.16 3.53 34.31
CA TRP A 128 -9.05 3.27 32.87
C TRP A 128 -7.89 4.02 32.21
N SER A 129 -6.98 4.59 33.01
CA SER A 129 -5.76 5.23 32.52
C SER A 129 -4.93 4.24 31.71
N GLY A 130 -4.59 4.61 30.47
CA GLY A 130 -3.85 3.73 29.53
C GLY A 130 -4.72 2.74 28.74
N TRP A 131 -6.03 2.70 28.96
CA TRP A 131 -6.96 1.87 28.19
C TRP A 131 -7.53 2.64 26.99
N TYR A 132 -7.54 2.00 25.82
CA TYR A 132 -8.02 2.58 24.57
C TYR A 132 -9.04 1.67 23.91
N SER A 133 -10.02 2.25 23.21
CA SER A 133 -11.10 1.48 22.57
C SER A 133 -10.66 0.63 21.38
N GLN A 134 -9.44 0.80 20.85
CA GLN A 134 -8.96 0.10 19.65
C GLN A 134 -7.45 0.27 19.46
N LEU A 135 -6.86 -0.65 18.70
CA LEU A 135 -5.49 -0.54 18.20
C LEU A 135 -5.37 0.60 17.17
N LYS A 136 -4.16 1.17 17.07
CA LYS A 136 -3.80 2.08 15.98
C LYS A 136 -3.69 1.27 14.68
N PRO A 137 -4.42 1.63 13.60
CA PRO A 137 -4.18 1.05 12.28
C PRO A 137 -2.77 1.39 11.80
N ALA A 138 -2.04 0.37 11.32
CA ALA A 138 -0.69 0.50 10.75
C ALA A 138 -0.59 -0.10 9.33
N HIS A 139 -1.73 -0.49 8.77
CA HIS A 139 -1.86 -0.91 7.39
C HIS A 139 -3.27 -0.63 6.89
N GLU A 140 -3.39 -0.44 5.58
CA GLU A 140 -4.63 -0.33 4.86
C GLU A 140 -4.68 -1.42 3.78
N PRO A 141 -5.53 -2.45 3.93
CA PRO A 141 -5.69 -3.48 2.93
C PRO A 141 -6.48 -2.98 1.73
N ILE A 142 -6.11 -3.46 0.55
CA ILE A 142 -6.75 -3.20 -0.73
C ILE A 142 -7.16 -4.56 -1.30
N CYS A 143 -8.46 -4.77 -1.44
CA CYS A 143 -9.00 -5.95 -2.09
C CYS A 143 -8.73 -5.84 -3.60
N LEU A 144 -7.88 -6.74 -4.12
CA LEU A 144 -7.68 -6.88 -5.55
C LEU A 144 -8.60 -7.98 -6.06
N ALA A 145 -9.59 -7.60 -6.86
CA ALA A 145 -10.55 -8.52 -7.44
C ALA A 145 -10.61 -8.36 -8.97
N ARG A 146 -11.24 -9.32 -9.64
CA ARG A 146 -11.36 -9.32 -11.10
C ARG A 146 -12.72 -9.86 -11.52
N LYS A 147 -13.36 -9.23 -12.49
CA LYS A 147 -14.53 -9.82 -13.14
C LYS A 147 -14.10 -11.13 -13.80
N PRO A 148 -14.88 -12.22 -13.70
CA PRO A 148 -14.55 -13.48 -14.35
C PRO A 148 -14.18 -13.29 -15.83
N LEU A 149 -13.26 -14.11 -16.30
CA LEU A 149 -12.83 -14.08 -17.69
C LEU A 149 -13.97 -14.55 -18.60
N ASP A 150 -14.03 -13.96 -19.80
CA ASP A 150 -14.74 -14.55 -20.92
C ASP A 150 -13.83 -15.63 -21.52
N GLY A 151 -14.09 -16.90 -21.18
CA GLY A 151 -13.27 -18.03 -21.62
C GLY A 151 -11.88 -18.06 -20.98
N THR A 152 -10.85 -18.33 -21.80
CA THR A 152 -9.45 -18.41 -21.37
C THR A 152 -8.80 -17.02 -21.29
N LEU A 153 -7.66 -16.91 -20.60
CA LEU A 153 -6.97 -15.62 -20.45
C LEU A 153 -6.56 -15.00 -21.80
N ASP A 154 -6.02 -15.81 -22.70
CA ASP A 154 -5.65 -15.40 -24.06
C ASP A 154 -6.87 -14.96 -24.89
N HIS A 155 -7.99 -15.67 -24.78
CA HIS A 155 -9.25 -15.24 -25.41
C HIS A 155 -9.71 -13.88 -24.87
N ASN A 156 -9.70 -13.71 -23.54
CA ASN A 156 -10.13 -12.47 -22.90
C ASN A 156 -9.20 -11.29 -23.24
N LEU A 157 -7.89 -11.52 -23.32
CA LEU A 157 -6.92 -10.50 -23.71
C LEU A 157 -7.14 -10.04 -25.16
N LEU A 158 -7.33 -10.98 -26.09
CA LEU A 158 -7.57 -10.65 -27.50
C LEU A 158 -8.93 -9.99 -27.74
N GLY A 159 -9.97 -10.43 -27.02
CA GLY A 159 -11.34 -9.94 -27.20
C GLY A 159 -11.63 -8.62 -26.46
N HIS A 160 -11.14 -8.48 -25.23
CA HIS A 160 -11.53 -7.39 -24.33
C HIS A 160 -10.38 -6.44 -23.95
N GLY A 161 -9.12 -6.88 -24.12
CA GLY A 161 -7.93 -6.13 -23.75
C GLY A 161 -7.65 -6.11 -22.24
N THR A 162 -8.25 -7.02 -21.48
CA THR A 162 -8.25 -7.06 -20.00
C THR A 162 -7.94 -8.47 -19.49
N GLY A 163 -7.65 -8.62 -18.20
CA GLY A 163 -7.46 -9.93 -17.56
C GLY A 163 -6.11 -10.15 -16.87
N ALA A 164 -5.06 -9.43 -17.30
CA ALA A 164 -3.71 -9.53 -16.73
C ALA A 164 -3.31 -8.26 -15.96
N LEU A 165 -2.34 -8.41 -15.05
CA LEU A 165 -1.69 -7.29 -14.35
C LEU A 165 -0.45 -6.85 -15.12
N HIS A 166 -0.20 -5.55 -15.20
CA HIS A 166 0.95 -4.96 -15.89
C HIS A 166 2.20 -4.96 -14.99
N ILE A 167 2.66 -6.15 -14.62
CA ILE A 167 3.76 -6.35 -13.66
C ILE A 167 5.02 -5.61 -14.09
N ASP A 168 5.34 -5.63 -15.39
CA ASP A 168 6.55 -4.99 -15.93
C ASP A 168 6.59 -3.48 -15.67
N ALA A 169 5.45 -2.80 -15.80
CA ALA A 169 5.33 -1.36 -15.59
C ALA A 169 5.37 -0.96 -14.10
N CYS A 170 5.25 -1.94 -13.20
CA CYS A 170 5.27 -1.76 -11.75
C CYS A 170 6.49 -2.42 -11.09
N ARG A 171 7.48 -2.87 -11.87
CA ARG A 171 8.69 -3.50 -11.35
C ARG A 171 9.46 -2.58 -10.40
N ILE A 172 10.18 -3.20 -9.47
CA ILE A 172 11.02 -2.50 -8.51
C ILE A 172 12.44 -2.45 -9.06
N PRO A 173 12.99 -1.25 -9.35
CA PRO A 173 14.34 -1.11 -9.87
C PRO A 173 15.37 -1.75 -8.94
N PHE A 174 16.43 -2.32 -9.53
CA PHE A 174 17.59 -2.70 -8.74
C PHE A 174 18.24 -1.46 -8.12
N ARG A 175 18.70 -1.57 -6.88
CA ARG A 175 19.35 -0.42 -6.20
C ARG A 175 20.70 -0.06 -6.83
N ASN A 176 21.42 -1.06 -7.33
CA ASN A 176 22.74 -0.92 -7.94
C ASN A 176 23.13 -2.19 -8.71
N THR A 177 24.28 -2.19 -9.37
CA THR A 177 24.78 -3.31 -10.18
C THR A 177 25.04 -4.59 -9.38
N ALA A 178 25.39 -4.49 -8.10
CA ALA A 178 25.60 -5.67 -7.26
C ALA A 178 24.26 -6.37 -6.96
N ASP A 179 23.24 -5.59 -6.62
CA ASP A 179 21.86 -6.01 -6.38
C ASP A 179 21.20 -6.67 -7.62
N GLU A 180 21.46 -6.10 -8.80
CA GLU A 180 21.08 -6.68 -10.09
C GLU A 180 21.78 -8.03 -10.33
N LYS A 181 23.11 -8.06 -10.17
CA LYS A 181 23.92 -9.24 -10.39
C LYS A 181 23.51 -10.39 -9.48
N GLU A 182 23.22 -10.13 -8.22
CA GLU A 182 22.67 -11.14 -7.30
C GLU A 182 21.35 -11.71 -7.82
N SER A 183 20.40 -10.83 -8.15
CA SER A 183 19.05 -11.24 -8.57
C SER A 183 19.08 -12.09 -9.84
N LYS A 184 19.91 -11.71 -10.82
CA LYS A 184 20.09 -12.46 -12.06
C LYS A 184 20.84 -13.78 -11.83
N ASN A 185 21.89 -13.78 -11.00
CA ASN A 185 22.68 -14.99 -10.74
C ASN A 185 21.92 -16.09 -10.00
N LYS A 186 20.94 -15.73 -9.16
CA LYS A 186 20.07 -16.70 -8.49
C LYS A 186 19.12 -17.44 -9.45
N ASN A 187 18.87 -16.88 -10.62
CA ASN A 187 17.84 -17.36 -11.56
C ASN A 187 18.45 -17.69 -12.93
N ARG A 188 19.58 -18.40 -12.93
CA ARG A 188 20.30 -18.84 -14.15
C ARG A 188 19.88 -20.25 -14.60
N HIS A 189 18.59 -20.41 -14.89
CA HIS A 189 18.03 -21.73 -15.19
C HIS A 189 18.63 -22.41 -16.43
N ALA A 190 18.97 -21.64 -17.48
CA ALA A 190 19.55 -22.17 -18.70
C ALA A 190 20.98 -22.67 -18.44
N ASP A 191 21.78 -21.88 -17.72
CA ASP A 191 23.16 -22.24 -17.39
C ASP A 191 23.28 -23.51 -16.53
N PHE A 192 22.27 -23.79 -15.71
CA PHE A 192 22.20 -24.99 -14.87
C PHE A 192 21.33 -26.10 -15.48
N ASN A 193 20.90 -25.96 -16.73
CA ASN A 193 20.06 -26.93 -17.46
C ASN A 193 18.86 -27.41 -16.64
N SER A 194 18.17 -26.46 -15.99
CA SER A 194 17.12 -26.76 -15.02
C SER A 194 15.88 -27.44 -15.64
N GLY A 195 15.81 -27.53 -16.97
CA GLY A 195 14.74 -28.21 -17.71
C GLY A 195 13.34 -27.60 -17.51
N PRO A 196 12.30 -28.17 -18.13
CA PRO A 196 10.93 -27.67 -18.07
C PRO A 196 10.30 -27.83 -16.68
N ARG A 197 9.18 -27.15 -16.42
CA ARG A 197 8.44 -27.24 -15.14
C ARG A 197 7.22 -28.12 -15.33
N ASP A 198 7.13 -29.20 -14.55
CA ASP A 198 5.90 -29.96 -14.38
C ASP A 198 5.34 -29.72 -12.98
N ASN A 199 4.11 -29.22 -12.90
CA ASN A 199 3.40 -29.08 -11.64
C ASN A 199 1.97 -29.60 -11.78
N HIS A 200 1.59 -30.52 -10.91
CA HIS A 200 0.24 -31.05 -10.79
C HIS A 200 -0.87 -29.98 -10.64
N ILE A 201 -0.53 -28.77 -10.18
CA ILE A 201 -1.49 -27.65 -10.00
C ILE A 201 -1.62 -26.79 -11.26
N TYR A 202 -0.53 -26.52 -11.97
CA TYR A 202 -0.50 -25.52 -13.06
C TYR A 202 -0.27 -26.14 -14.46
N GLY A 203 -0.11 -27.47 -14.53
CA GLY A 203 0.18 -28.20 -15.75
C GLY A 203 1.67 -28.24 -16.10
N ALA A 204 1.99 -28.95 -17.19
CA ALA A 204 3.34 -29.08 -17.70
C ALA A 204 3.67 -27.93 -18.67
N ASP A 205 4.61 -27.08 -18.27
CA ASP A 205 5.30 -26.20 -19.21
C ASP A 205 6.45 -26.98 -19.84
N LYS A 206 6.36 -27.19 -21.16
CA LYS A 206 7.33 -28.00 -21.91
C LYS A 206 8.51 -27.17 -22.42
N ALA A 207 8.50 -25.86 -22.25
CA ALA A 207 9.60 -25.00 -22.67
C ALA A 207 10.77 -25.10 -21.67
N ASP A 208 11.99 -25.07 -22.20
CA ASP A 208 13.18 -24.95 -21.36
C ASP A 208 13.22 -23.57 -20.70
N ARG A 209 13.60 -23.56 -19.42
CA ARG A 209 13.69 -22.34 -18.64
C ARG A 209 14.89 -21.51 -19.07
N THR A 210 14.63 -20.26 -19.44
CA THR A 210 15.67 -19.27 -19.72
C THR A 210 16.16 -18.60 -18.44
N ASP A 211 17.31 -17.96 -18.52
CA ASP A 211 17.82 -17.13 -17.44
C ASP A 211 16.95 -15.88 -17.24
N TYR A 212 16.93 -15.38 -16.01
CA TYR A 212 16.22 -14.15 -15.69
C TYR A 212 16.97 -12.93 -16.26
N THR A 213 16.36 -12.27 -17.24
CA THR A 213 16.96 -11.13 -17.95
C THR A 213 16.34 -9.78 -17.60
N ALA A 214 15.22 -9.75 -16.84
CA ALA A 214 14.51 -8.52 -16.57
C ALA A 214 15.37 -7.48 -15.83
N GLU A 215 15.15 -6.21 -16.14
CA GLU A 215 15.92 -5.07 -15.63
C GLU A 215 15.49 -4.62 -14.23
N ALA A 216 14.45 -5.23 -13.66
CA ALA A 216 13.89 -4.88 -12.36
C ALA A 216 13.05 -6.03 -11.79
N ARG A 217 12.82 -6.04 -10.48
CA ARG A 217 12.13 -7.12 -9.75
C ARG A 217 10.63 -7.12 -9.98
N PHE A 218 10.03 -8.30 -9.86
CA PHE A 218 8.58 -8.43 -9.73
C PHE A 218 8.06 -7.59 -8.56
N THR A 219 6.90 -6.96 -8.75
CA THR A 219 6.25 -6.20 -7.68
C THR A 219 5.50 -7.15 -6.73
N PRO A 220 5.67 -7.01 -5.41
CA PRO A 220 4.91 -7.75 -4.42
C PRO A 220 3.55 -7.09 -4.14
N ASN A 221 2.72 -7.79 -3.40
CA ASN A 221 1.43 -7.33 -2.85
C ASN A 221 1.59 -6.61 -1.49
N MET A 222 2.80 -6.23 -1.09
CA MET A 222 3.05 -5.46 0.14
C MET A 222 3.77 -4.17 -0.21
N LEU A 223 3.21 -3.05 0.24
CA LEU A 223 3.67 -1.70 -0.08
C LEU A 223 4.09 -1.01 1.21
N PHE A 224 5.22 -0.31 1.19
CA PHE A 224 5.72 0.40 2.36
C PHE A 224 5.68 1.89 2.20
N ASP A 225 5.63 2.57 3.34
CA ASP A 225 6.05 3.94 3.41
C ASP A 225 7.54 4.13 3.64
N GLN A 226 8.04 5.35 3.45
CA GLN A 226 9.45 5.69 3.66
C GLN A 226 9.92 5.40 5.09
N SER A 227 9.07 5.58 6.11
CA SER A 227 9.44 5.36 7.51
C SER A 227 9.53 3.88 7.86
N THR A 228 8.57 3.07 7.43
CA THR A 228 8.54 1.61 7.52
C THR A 228 9.69 1.02 6.72
N ALA A 229 9.96 1.52 5.51
CA ALA A 229 11.10 1.10 4.70
C ALA A 229 12.43 1.40 5.40
N LYS A 230 12.58 2.59 6.00
CA LYS A 230 13.77 2.96 6.77
C LYS A 230 13.92 2.10 8.02
N GLU A 231 12.84 1.83 8.74
CA GLU A 231 12.86 0.98 9.92
C GLU A 231 13.14 -0.48 9.57
N LEU A 232 12.59 -0.98 8.47
CA LEU A 232 12.90 -2.29 7.92
C LEU A 232 14.39 -2.39 7.58
N ASP A 233 14.94 -1.39 6.89
CA ASP A 233 16.38 -1.32 6.58
C ASP A 233 17.24 -1.25 7.85
N ARG A 234 16.78 -0.53 8.89
CA ARG A 234 17.45 -0.43 10.19
C ARG A 234 17.47 -1.78 10.92
N GLN A 235 16.35 -2.49 10.96
CA GLN A 235 16.20 -3.77 11.65
C GLN A 235 16.85 -4.93 10.90
N SER A 236 16.70 -4.96 9.57
CA SER A 236 17.39 -5.96 8.73
C SER A 236 18.89 -5.74 8.71
N GLY A 237 19.33 -4.51 9.04
CA GLY A 237 20.66 -4.03 8.74
C GLY A 237 20.89 -4.00 7.22
N VAL A 238 22.15 -3.79 6.84
CA VAL A 238 22.61 -4.07 5.49
C VAL A 238 22.83 -5.57 5.40
N THR A 239 21.93 -6.29 4.72
CA THR A 239 22.21 -7.68 4.38
C THR A 239 23.41 -7.68 3.47
N VAL A 240 24.52 -8.26 3.93
CA VAL A 240 25.67 -8.57 3.09
C VAL A 240 25.62 -10.06 2.81
N SER A 241 25.46 -10.43 1.54
CA SER A 241 25.81 -11.78 1.15
C SER A 241 27.32 -11.94 1.41
N ARG A 242 27.72 -13.00 2.14
CA ARG A 242 29.15 -13.25 2.42
C ARG A 242 29.85 -13.61 1.11
N LYS A 243 31.13 -13.28 0.96
CA LYS A 243 31.93 -13.76 -0.19
C LYS A 243 32.50 -15.14 0.12
N GLY A 244 31.71 -16.18 -0.10
CA GLY A 244 32.07 -17.58 0.14
C GLY A 244 32.61 -18.26 -1.12
N LYS A 245 33.71 -19.02 -1.00
CA LYS A 245 34.10 -19.98 -2.05
C LYS A 245 33.04 -21.11 -2.08
N PRO A 246 32.56 -21.54 -3.28
CA PRO A 246 31.71 -22.72 -3.39
C PRO A 246 32.37 -23.90 -2.67
N ARG A 247 31.68 -24.50 -1.70
CA ARG A 247 32.13 -25.76 -1.08
C ARG A 247 31.69 -26.89 -2.00
N ALA A 248 32.65 -27.58 -2.59
CA ALA A 248 32.41 -28.83 -3.29
C ALA A 248 32.37 -29.97 -2.26
N SER A 249 31.29 -30.74 -2.25
CA SER A 249 31.22 -32.01 -1.53
C SER A 249 31.33 -33.13 -2.54
N THR A 250 32.24 -34.08 -2.32
CA THR A 250 32.36 -35.30 -3.13
C THR A 250 31.20 -36.27 -2.93
N LYS A 251 30.34 -36.07 -1.91
CA LYS A 251 29.12 -36.86 -1.67
C LYS A 251 27.92 -35.95 -1.41
N PRO A 252 26.77 -36.13 -2.11
CA PRO A 252 25.54 -35.43 -1.75
C PRO A 252 25.08 -35.89 -0.37
N GLY A 253 24.69 -34.96 0.51
CA GLY A 253 24.10 -35.29 1.82
C GLY A 253 22.62 -35.68 1.68
N ASP A 254 22.12 -36.47 2.64
CA ASP A 254 20.79 -37.13 2.64
C ASP A 254 19.56 -36.20 2.67
N GLY A 255 19.73 -34.88 2.51
CA GLY A 255 18.64 -33.91 2.58
C GLY A 255 18.16 -33.36 1.24
N TRP A 256 19.07 -33.14 0.27
CA TRP A 256 18.76 -32.32 -0.93
C TRP A 256 19.63 -32.63 -2.16
N SER A 257 20.36 -33.75 -2.21
CA SER A 257 21.16 -34.18 -3.38
C SER A 257 22.11 -33.10 -3.96
N MET A 258 22.54 -32.12 -3.17
CA MET A 258 23.44 -31.05 -3.63
C MET A 258 24.92 -31.44 -3.41
N THR A 259 25.71 -31.46 -4.48
CA THR A 259 27.18 -31.64 -4.46
C THR A 259 27.97 -30.33 -4.46
N HIS A 260 27.30 -29.20 -4.69
CA HIS A 260 27.87 -27.85 -4.67
C HIS A 260 26.99 -26.92 -3.85
N THR A 261 27.54 -26.21 -2.87
CA THR A 261 26.86 -25.02 -2.32
C THR A 261 27.00 -23.88 -3.32
N GLY A 262 25.90 -23.17 -3.62
CA GLY A 262 25.95 -21.97 -4.46
C GLY A 262 26.98 -20.95 -3.97
N ALA A 263 27.60 -20.22 -4.90
CA ALA A 263 28.49 -19.11 -4.55
C ALA A 263 27.69 -18.09 -3.72
N GLU A 264 28.28 -17.65 -2.61
CA GLU A 264 27.70 -16.57 -1.82
C GLU A 264 28.12 -15.23 -2.50
N TYR A 265 27.16 -14.31 -2.69
CA TYR A 265 27.29 -13.11 -3.53
C TYR A 265 27.92 -11.92 -2.78
N ASP A 266 28.03 -10.74 -3.41
CA ASP A 266 28.59 -9.51 -2.82
C ASP A 266 27.60 -8.34 -2.97
N ASP A 267 26.32 -8.59 -2.64
CA ASP A 267 25.29 -7.56 -2.55
C ASP A 267 25.20 -6.97 -1.14
N ALA A 268 24.81 -5.69 -1.06
CA ALA A 268 24.66 -4.96 0.17
C ALA A 268 23.44 -4.03 0.06
N GLY A 269 22.48 -4.19 0.97
CA GLY A 269 21.33 -3.29 1.06
C GLY A 269 20.38 -3.66 2.19
N GLY A 270 19.53 -2.72 2.59
CA GLY A 270 18.42 -3.04 3.49
C GLY A 270 17.30 -3.80 2.78
N ALA A 271 16.41 -4.44 3.55
CA ALA A 271 15.37 -5.32 3.02
C ALA A 271 14.22 -4.58 2.30
N SER A 272 14.08 -3.26 2.45
CA SER A 272 13.05 -2.49 1.73
C SER A 272 13.24 -2.48 0.20
N ARG A 273 14.42 -2.87 -0.31
CA ARG A 273 14.72 -2.96 -1.75
C ARG A 273 13.84 -3.94 -2.54
N PHE A 274 13.11 -4.80 -1.85
CA PHE A 274 12.21 -5.78 -2.44
C PHE A 274 10.76 -5.31 -2.51
N TYR A 275 10.45 -4.10 -2.03
CA TYR A 275 9.09 -3.61 -1.89
C TYR A 275 8.91 -2.24 -2.55
N PRO A 276 7.73 -1.92 -3.11
CA PRO A 276 7.40 -0.57 -3.54
C PRO A 276 7.36 0.32 -2.29
N VAL A 277 8.10 1.43 -2.34
CA VAL A 277 8.12 2.42 -1.27
C VAL A 277 7.47 3.70 -1.81
N PHE A 278 6.26 3.97 -1.35
CA PHE A 278 5.57 5.21 -1.68
C PHE A 278 5.81 6.23 -0.57
N ARG A 279 5.77 7.51 -0.90
CA ARG A 279 5.71 8.52 0.16
C ARG A 279 4.36 8.43 0.87
N TYR A 280 4.30 7.74 2.00
CA TYR A 280 3.25 7.99 2.98
C TYR A 280 3.57 9.29 3.67
N CYS A 281 2.56 10.13 3.74
CA CYS A 281 2.42 10.94 4.92
C CYS A 281 1.18 10.42 5.64
N PRO A 282 1.15 10.41 6.98
CA PRO A 282 -0.04 10.08 7.79
C PRO A 282 -1.25 10.94 7.42
N LYS A 283 -0.94 11.98 6.65
CA LYS A 283 -1.76 12.91 5.96
C LYS A 283 -1.09 13.21 4.62
N ALA A 284 -1.67 12.91 3.45
CA ALA A 284 -1.13 13.34 2.14
C ALA A 284 -0.47 14.74 2.21
N GLY A 285 0.65 14.97 1.52
CA GLY A 285 1.45 16.19 1.74
C GLY A 285 0.63 17.48 1.59
N PRO A 286 1.03 18.64 2.15
CA PRO A 286 0.28 19.89 1.99
C PRO A 286 -0.01 20.26 0.51
N GLY A 287 0.84 19.81 -0.41
CA GLY A 287 0.60 19.93 -1.86
C GLY A 287 -0.55 19.07 -2.39
N GLU A 288 -0.77 17.88 -1.83
CA GLU A 288 -1.84 16.93 -2.22
C GLU A 288 -3.13 17.15 -1.42
N ARG A 289 -3.03 17.78 -0.24
CA ARG A 289 -4.15 18.19 0.61
C ARG A 289 -4.63 19.57 0.27
N LEU A 290 -5.46 19.62 -0.76
CA LEU A 290 -6.16 20.83 -1.13
C LEU A 290 -7.10 21.24 0.00
N THR A 291 -6.98 22.51 0.38
CA THR A 291 -8.01 23.21 1.13
C THR A 291 -8.64 24.23 0.20
N VAL A 292 -9.96 24.21 0.05
CA VAL A 292 -10.74 25.21 -0.68
C VAL A 292 -11.78 25.74 0.27
N ASP A 293 -11.77 27.05 0.54
CA ASP A 293 -12.75 27.68 1.45
C ASP A 293 -12.83 27.03 2.84
N GLY A 294 -11.70 26.53 3.36
CA GLY A 294 -11.62 25.81 4.63
C GLY A 294 -12.03 24.33 4.58
N ILE A 295 -12.54 23.85 3.45
CA ILE A 295 -12.91 22.45 3.21
C ILE A 295 -11.65 21.62 2.95
N LEU A 296 -11.51 20.51 3.66
CA LEU A 296 -10.45 19.53 3.49
C LEU A 296 -11.06 18.12 3.53
N HIS A 297 -10.77 17.29 2.53
CA HIS A 297 -11.20 15.90 2.55
C HIS A 297 -10.49 15.12 3.67
N PRO A 298 -11.20 14.34 4.50
CA PRO A 298 -10.63 13.71 5.68
C PRO A 298 -9.61 12.60 5.35
N THR A 299 -9.83 11.87 4.26
CA THR A 299 -9.12 10.62 3.91
C THR A 299 -8.48 10.69 2.52
N VAL A 300 -7.60 11.68 2.30
CA VAL A 300 -6.85 11.84 1.04
C VAL A 300 -5.86 10.68 0.83
N LYS A 301 -5.91 10.00 -0.32
CA LYS A 301 -4.94 8.98 -0.75
C LYS A 301 -3.70 9.62 -1.41
N PRO A 302 -2.48 9.08 -1.20
CA PRO A 302 -1.29 9.58 -1.88
C PRO A 302 -1.38 9.37 -3.38
N LEU A 303 -0.92 10.36 -4.16
CA LEU A 303 -1.03 10.30 -5.61
C LEU A 303 -0.19 9.17 -6.21
N GLU A 304 1.02 8.93 -5.68
CA GLU A 304 1.92 7.88 -6.18
C GLU A 304 1.33 6.47 -6.06
N LEU A 305 0.64 6.19 -4.95
CA LEU A 305 -0.04 4.91 -4.74
C LEU A 305 -1.16 4.72 -5.78
N MET A 306 -1.96 5.76 -6.02
CA MET A 306 -3.04 5.70 -7.01
C MET A 306 -2.49 5.53 -8.42
N ARG A 307 -1.38 6.21 -8.77
CA ARG A 307 -0.69 6.02 -10.06
C ARG A 307 -0.20 4.58 -10.24
N TRP A 308 0.41 4.00 -9.21
CA TRP A 308 0.88 2.61 -9.25
C TRP A 308 -0.28 1.62 -9.44
N LEU A 309 -1.41 1.81 -8.73
CA LEU A 309 -2.60 0.97 -8.91
C LEU A 309 -3.19 1.09 -10.32
N VAL A 310 -3.36 2.32 -10.82
CA VAL A 310 -3.87 2.58 -12.18
C VAL A 310 -3.01 1.86 -13.21
N ARG A 311 -1.69 2.03 -13.13
CA ARG A 311 -0.73 1.38 -14.03
C ARG A 311 -0.74 -0.14 -13.92
N LEU A 312 -0.87 -0.68 -12.71
CA LEU A 312 -0.87 -2.12 -12.46
C LEU A 312 -2.06 -2.81 -13.15
N VAL A 313 -3.24 -2.18 -13.13
CA VAL A 313 -4.49 -2.87 -13.50
C VAL A 313 -5.12 -2.38 -14.80
N THR A 314 -4.66 -1.25 -15.34
CA THR A 314 -5.26 -0.60 -16.51
C THR A 314 -4.27 -0.59 -17.69
N PRO A 315 -4.63 -1.14 -18.85
CA PRO A 315 -3.80 -1.05 -20.05
C PRO A 315 -3.78 0.38 -20.61
N PRO A 316 -2.82 0.71 -21.50
CA PRO A 316 -2.88 1.93 -22.31
C PRO A 316 -4.24 2.10 -22.98
N ASP A 317 -4.73 3.34 -23.08
CA ASP A 317 -6.06 3.70 -23.59
C ASP A 317 -7.26 3.08 -22.82
N GLY A 318 -6.98 2.43 -21.68
CA GLY A 318 -7.97 1.85 -20.80
C GLY A 318 -8.90 2.88 -20.16
N LEU A 319 -9.87 2.38 -19.40
CA LEU A 319 -10.87 3.19 -18.71
C LEU A 319 -10.99 2.74 -17.26
N VAL A 320 -10.82 3.68 -16.34
CA VAL A 320 -11.05 3.53 -14.90
C VAL A 320 -12.44 4.06 -14.54
N LEU A 321 -13.17 3.31 -13.71
CA LEU A 321 -14.38 3.78 -13.04
C LEU A 321 -14.04 4.09 -11.58
N GLU A 322 -14.31 5.31 -11.13
CA GLU A 322 -14.11 5.77 -9.76
C GLU A 322 -15.45 6.20 -9.14
N PRO A 323 -16.19 5.30 -8.48
CA PRO A 323 -17.51 5.63 -7.94
C PRO A 323 -17.45 6.52 -6.67
N PHE A 324 -16.27 6.67 -6.04
CA PHE A 324 -16.09 7.40 -4.79
C PHE A 324 -14.87 8.33 -4.88
N ALA A 325 -14.96 9.36 -5.74
CA ALA A 325 -13.80 10.17 -6.11
C ALA A 325 -13.14 10.92 -4.94
N GLY A 326 -13.92 11.30 -3.92
CA GLY A 326 -13.45 12.04 -2.75
C GLY A 326 -12.67 13.30 -3.15
N SER A 327 -11.41 13.37 -2.73
CA SER A 327 -10.51 14.50 -3.11
C SER A 327 -9.97 14.48 -4.55
N GLY A 328 -10.28 13.46 -5.34
CA GLY A 328 -9.91 13.35 -6.76
C GLY A 328 -8.53 12.75 -7.06
N ALA A 329 -7.93 11.99 -6.13
CA ALA A 329 -6.61 11.42 -6.31
C ALA A 329 -6.52 10.45 -7.50
N THR A 330 -7.53 9.59 -7.67
CA THR A 330 -7.63 8.65 -8.80
C THR A 330 -7.72 9.37 -10.14
N LEU A 331 -8.48 10.47 -10.23
CA LEU A 331 -8.63 11.23 -11.47
C LEU A 331 -7.31 11.87 -11.89
N GLU A 332 -6.58 12.44 -10.93
CA GLU A 332 -5.26 13.01 -11.20
C GLU A 332 -4.25 11.92 -11.59
N ALA A 333 -4.28 10.76 -10.93
CA ALA A 333 -3.46 9.61 -11.29
C ALA A 333 -3.74 9.16 -12.73
N CYS A 334 -5.01 8.97 -13.09
CA CYS A 334 -5.41 8.59 -14.44
C CYS A 334 -4.93 9.61 -15.48
N ARG A 335 -5.10 10.92 -15.21
CA ARG A 335 -4.61 11.99 -16.10
C ARG A 335 -3.10 11.94 -16.32
N ILE A 336 -2.32 11.62 -15.28
CA ILE A 336 -0.87 11.54 -15.38
C ILE A 336 -0.41 10.27 -16.10
N GLU A 337 -1.10 9.15 -15.88
CA GLU A 337 -0.81 7.86 -16.52
C GLU A 337 -1.41 7.74 -17.93
N ASP A 338 -2.00 8.81 -18.47
CA ASP A 338 -2.68 8.86 -19.77
C ASP A 338 -3.80 7.80 -19.90
N VAL A 339 -4.56 7.64 -18.82
CA VAL A 339 -5.68 6.70 -18.69
C VAL A 339 -6.99 7.48 -18.59
N ARG A 340 -8.03 7.02 -19.28
CA ARG A 340 -9.36 7.64 -19.18
C ARG A 340 -10.00 7.28 -17.85
N CYS A 341 -10.73 8.23 -17.26
CA CYS A 341 -11.42 8.03 -15.99
C CYS A 341 -12.85 8.59 -16.06
N VAL A 342 -13.80 7.79 -15.60
CA VAL A 342 -15.18 8.23 -15.31
C VAL A 342 -15.37 8.12 -13.82
N ALA A 343 -15.79 9.22 -13.19
CA ALA A 343 -15.88 9.31 -11.74
C ALA A 343 -17.20 9.90 -11.26
N ALA A 344 -17.60 9.52 -10.05
CA ALA A 344 -18.73 10.10 -9.33
C ALA A 344 -18.29 10.62 -7.95
N GLU A 345 -18.89 11.72 -7.54
CA GLU A 345 -18.75 12.28 -6.19
C GLU A 345 -20.10 12.90 -5.80
N MET A 346 -20.61 12.52 -4.63
CA MET A 346 -21.92 12.95 -4.16
C MET A 346 -21.85 14.28 -3.42
N ASP A 347 -20.73 14.55 -2.73
CA ASP A 347 -20.55 15.77 -1.96
C ASP A 347 -20.05 16.91 -2.84
N SER A 348 -20.89 17.95 -2.99
CA SER A 348 -20.56 19.13 -3.80
C SER A 348 -19.30 19.87 -3.31
N ASP A 349 -18.96 19.78 -2.03
CA ASP A 349 -17.76 20.40 -1.47
C ASP A 349 -16.50 19.65 -1.96
N TYR A 350 -16.57 18.32 -2.04
CA TYR A 350 -15.49 17.51 -2.61
C TYR A 350 -15.38 17.67 -4.13
N VAL A 351 -16.49 17.89 -4.84
CA VAL A 351 -16.46 18.26 -6.27
C VAL A 351 -15.65 19.55 -6.49
N ARG A 352 -15.76 20.55 -5.60
CA ARG A 352 -14.92 21.77 -5.68
C ARG A 352 -13.43 21.47 -5.47
N LEU A 353 -13.10 20.56 -4.54
CA LEU A 353 -11.72 20.11 -4.35
C LEU A 353 -11.19 19.41 -5.60
N ILE A 354 -11.97 18.53 -6.21
CA ILE A 354 -11.63 17.84 -7.46
C ILE A 354 -11.36 18.87 -8.56
N ALA A 355 -12.26 19.83 -8.78
CA ALA A 355 -12.07 20.87 -9.80
C ALA A 355 -10.76 21.65 -9.57
N ARG A 356 -10.45 22.01 -8.32
CA ARG A 356 -9.20 22.68 -7.97
C ARG A 356 -7.97 21.79 -8.18
N ARG A 357 -8.07 20.48 -7.92
CA ARG A 357 -7.01 19.50 -8.19
C ARG A 357 -6.71 19.41 -9.69
N MET A 358 -7.76 19.25 -10.48
CA MET A 358 -7.65 19.06 -11.94
C MET A 358 -7.19 20.32 -12.67
N ALA A 359 -7.45 21.51 -12.13
CA ALA A 359 -6.95 22.77 -12.68
C ALA A 359 -5.43 22.97 -12.52
N ARG A 360 -4.77 22.15 -11.69
CA ARG A 360 -3.31 22.25 -11.52
C ARG A 360 -2.57 21.61 -12.69
N PRO A 361 -1.39 22.14 -13.06
CA PRO A 361 -0.49 21.46 -13.98
C PRO A 361 -0.15 20.06 -13.47
N THR A 362 -0.13 19.07 -14.36
CA THR A 362 0.37 17.73 -14.04
C THR A 362 1.87 17.77 -13.83
N ASN A 363 2.35 17.09 -12.78
CA ASN A 363 3.77 16.74 -12.65
C ASN A 363 3.93 15.23 -12.93
N PRO A 364 4.48 14.83 -14.10
CA PRO A 364 4.53 13.43 -14.50
C PRO A 364 5.62 12.62 -13.79
N VAL A 365 6.58 13.27 -13.13
CA VAL A 365 7.72 12.57 -12.51
C VAL A 365 7.24 11.60 -11.44
N LEU A 366 7.62 10.33 -11.57
CA LEU A 366 7.65 9.35 -10.48
C LEU A 366 9.11 9.08 -10.20
N PHE A 367 9.49 9.30 -8.94
CA PHE A 367 10.83 9.16 -8.38
C PHE A 367 11.83 10.26 -8.77
#